data_AF-A0A2N6ATP1-F1
#
_entry.id   AF-A0A2N6ATP1-F1
#
_cell.length_a   1.000
_cell.length_b   1.000
_cell.length_c   1.000
_cell.angle_alpha   90.00
_cell.angle_beta   90.00
_cell.angle_gamma   90.00
#
_symmetry.space_group_name_H-M   'P 1'
#
loop_
_entity.id
_entity.type
_entity.pdbx_description
1 polymer ?
#
loop_
_entity_poly.entity_id
_entity_poly.type
_entity_poly.pdbx_seq_one_letter_code
_entity_poly.pdbx_strand_id
1 'polypeptide(L)' 'MKIANLFKKTAAMTIAAILLMSVSAHASVEDIVFGDVFDAHGSVMLIIDVYSGQIVEANKTAVDYYGYSY' A
#
# COMPACT_ATOMS: atom_id res chain seq x y z
N MET A 1 -11.96 33.17 -37.12
CA MET A 1 -10.78 33.41 -36.26
C MET A 1 -11.04 33.18 -34.76
N LYS A 2 -12.17 33.62 -34.17
CA LYS A 2 -12.47 33.44 -32.73
C LYS A 2 -12.63 31.97 -32.28
N ILE A 3 -13.27 31.13 -33.09
CA ILE A 3 -13.52 29.71 -32.76
C ILE A 3 -12.22 28.91 -32.67
N ALA A 4 -11.29 29.09 -33.62
CA ALA A 4 -9.98 28.43 -33.60
C ALA A 4 -9.13 28.80 -32.37
N ASN A 5 -9.25 30.04 -31.88
CA ASN A 5 -8.56 30.48 -30.66
C ASN A 5 -9.19 29.90 -29.39
N LEU A 6 -10.49 29.60 -29.41
CA LEU A 6 -11.17 28.94 -28.30
C LEU A 6 -10.69 27.48 -28.16
N PHE A 7 -10.59 26.74 -29.26
CA PHE A 7 -10.07 25.36 -29.28
C PHE A 7 -8.61 25.27 -28.81
N LYS A 8 -7.76 26.24 -29.19
CA LYS A 8 -6.36 26.27 -28.73
C LYS A 8 -6.26 26.51 -27.22
N LYS A 9 -7.12 27.38 -26.67
CA LYS A 9 -7.16 27.66 -25.23
C LYS A 9 -7.65 26.46 -24.42
N THR A 10 -8.70 25.78 -24.88
CA THR A 10 -9.19 24.58 -24.20
C THR A 10 -8.16 23.47 -24.23
N ALA A 11 -7.52 23.21 -25.38
CA ALA A 11 -6.43 22.24 -25.47
C ALA A 11 -5.26 22.57 -24.52
N ALA A 12 -4.84 23.83 -24.44
CA ALA A 12 -3.77 24.27 -23.54
C ALA A 12 -4.15 24.08 -22.06
N MET A 13 -5.40 24.36 -21.67
CA MET A 13 -5.87 24.13 -20.31
C MET A 13 -5.91 22.64 -19.96
N THR A 14 -6.34 21.79 -20.89
CA THR A 14 -6.36 20.34 -20.67
C THR A 14 -4.94 19.78 -20.50
N ILE A 15 -3.98 20.24 -21.31
CA ILE A 15 -2.57 19.85 -21.17
C ILE A 15 -2.00 20.31 -19.82
N ALA A 16 -2.28 21.55 -19.41
CA ALA A 16 -1.84 22.07 -18.13
C ALA A 16 -2.42 21.27 -16.94
N ALA A 17 -3.68 20.88 -17.01
CA ALA A 17 -4.33 20.06 -15.99
C ALA A 17 -3.67 18.67 -15.86
N ILE A 18 -3.36 18.02 -16.99
CA ILE A 18 -2.69 16.70 -17.00
C ILE A 18 -1.28 16.81 -16.38
N LEU A 19 -0.53 17.86 -16.70
CA LEU A 19 0.82 18.08 -16.17
C LEU A 19 0.80 18.30 -14.65
N LEU A 20 -0.20 19.03 -14.14
CA LEU A 20 -0.34 19.28 -12.69
C LEU A 20 -0.66 18.01 -11.90
N MET A 21 -1.45 17.08 -12.46
CA MET A 21 -1.80 15.81 -11.80
C MET A 21 -0.61 14.84 -11.68
N SER A 22 0.39 14.99 -12.55
CA SER A 22 1.58 14.11 -12.56
C SER A 22 2.58 14.44 -11.43
N VAL A 23 2.48 15.62 -10.81
CA VAL A 23 3.39 16.07 -9.74
C VAL A 23 3.02 15.46 -8.37
N SER A 24 1.79 14.97 -8.20
CA SER A 24 1.32 14.42 -6.91
C SER A 24 1.59 12.93 -6.70
N ALA A 25 2.18 12.23 -7.68
CA ALA A 25 2.47 10.79 -7.59
C ALA A 25 3.83 10.49 -6.93
N HIS A 26 4.19 11.23 -5.89
CA HIS A 26 5.37 10.87 -5.10
C HIS A 26 4.96 9.75 -4.13
N ALA A 27 5.25 8.51 -4.47
CA ALA A 27 5.19 7.42 -3.51
C ALA A 27 6.26 7.71 -2.44
N SER A 28 5.87 8.23 -1.29
CA SER A 28 6.68 8.09 -0.09
C SER A 28 6.74 6.59 0.19
N VAL A 29 7.92 6.02 0.08
CA VAL A 29 8.18 4.68 0.62
C VAL A 29 8.13 4.87 2.13
N GLU A 30 6.94 4.77 2.70
CA GLU A 30 6.78 4.64 4.14
C GLU A 30 7.43 3.30 4.50
N ASP A 31 8.33 3.32 5.47
CA ASP A 31 9.08 2.13 5.87
C ASP A 31 8.08 1.03 6.19
N ILE A 32 8.15 -0.07 5.43
CA ILE A 32 7.28 -1.21 5.63
C ILE A 32 7.59 -1.76 7.01
N VAL A 33 6.67 -1.56 7.95
CA VAL A 33 6.77 -2.14 9.29
C VAL A 33 6.58 -3.64 9.14
N PHE A 34 7.65 -4.40 9.41
CA PHE A 34 7.62 -5.86 9.27
C PHE A 34 6.43 -6.50 10.00
N GLY A 35 6.08 -5.97 11.19
CA GLY A 35 4.93 -6.44 11.97
C GLY A 35 3.61 -6.36 11.19
N ASP A 36 3.36 -5.26 10.47
CA ASP A 36 2.13 -5.09 9.69
C ASP A 36 2.05 -6.09 8.54
N VAL A 37 3.17 -6.34 7.86
CA VAL A 37 3.22 -7.34 6.78
C VAL A 37 3.06 -8.74 7.34
N PHE A 38 3.72 -9.06 8.44
CA PHE A 38 3.62 -10.37 9.10
C PHE A 38 2.17 -10.65 9.53
N ASP A 39 1.54 -9.68 10.19
CA ASP A 39 0.20 -9.85 10.74
C ASP A 39 -0.88 -9.88 9.64
N ALA A 40 -0.76 -9.02 8.62
CA ALA A 40 -1.72 -8.95 7.51
C ALA A 40 -1.53 -10.06 6.44
N HIS A 41 -0.47 -10.86 6.52
CA HIS A 41 -0.20 -11.89 5.51
C HIS A 41 -1.24 -13.02 5.55
N GLY A 42 -1.73 -13.44 4.37
CA GLY A 42 -2.80 -14.43 4.25
C GLY A 42 -2.38 -15.90 4.46
N SER A 43 -1.10 -16.18 4.69
CA SER A 43 -0.62 -17.51 5.08
C SER A 43 -0.50 -17.63 6.59
N VAL A 44 -0.67 -18.84 7.13
CA VAL A 44 -0.34 -19.16 8.54
C VAL A 44 1.17 -18.98 8.75
N MET A 45 1.55 -18.13 9.71
CA MET A 45 2.95 -17.83 10.03
C MET A 45 3.20 -17.82 11.54
N LEU A 46 4.35 -18.36 11.95
CA LEU A 46 4.79 -18.45 13.35
C LEU A 46 6.26 -18.01 13.44
N ILE A 47 6.59 -17.28 14.50
CA ILE A 47 7.98 -17.04 14.92
C ILE A 47 8.27 -17.97 16.09
N ILE A 48 9.34 -18.77 15.95
CA ILE A 48 9.71 -19.80 16.92
C ILE A 48 11.09 -19.48 17.48
N ASP A 49 11.21 -19.43 18.80
CA ASP A 49 12.52 -19.42 19.44
C ASP A 49 13.21 -20.77 19.20
N VAL A 50 14.37 -20.74 18.56
CA VAL A 50 15.06 -21.96 18.08
C VAL A 50 15.64 -22.82 19.19
N TYR A 51 15.87 -22.26 20.38
CA TYR A 51 16.47 -22.98 21.49
C TYR A 51 15.43 -23.69 22.36
N SER A 52 14.31 -23.02 22.64
CA SER A 52 13.22 -23.54 23.47
C SER A 52 12.10 -24.21 22.67
N GLY A 53 11.98 -23.91 21.37
CA GLY A 53 10.87 -24.34 20.53
C GLY A 53 9.56 -23.59 20.81
N GLN A 54 9.58 -22.55 21.65
CA GLN A 54 8.39 -21.77 21.97
C GLN A 54 7.98 -20.90 20.77
N ILE A 55 6.67 -20.85 20.51
CA ILE A 55 6.09 -19.86 19.60
C ILE A 55 6.11 -18.51 20.33
N VAL A 56 6.94 -17.59 19.85
CA VAL A 56 7.04 -16.24 20.40
C VAL A 56 6.04 -15.28 19.76
N GLU A 57 5.59 -15.59 18.54
CA GLU A 57 4.59 -14.80 17.83
C GLU A 57 3.82 -15.65 16.79
N ALA A 58 2.56 -15.30 16.59
CA ALA A 58 1.68 -15.92 15.60
C ALA A 58 0.86 -14.81 14.93
N ASN A 59 0.78 -14.83 13.59
CA ASN A 59 0.00 -13.82 12.88
C ASN A 59 -1.51 -14.06 13.05
N LYS A 60 -2.31 -13.04 12.70
CA LYS A 60 -3.76 -13.13 12.72
C LYS A 60 -4.31 -14.36 11.98
N THR A 61 -3.78 -14.68 10.80
CA THR A 61 -4.19 -15.87 10.03
C THR A 61 -3.98 -17.17 10.80
N ALA A 62 -2.86 -17.32 11.52
CA ALA A 62 -2.59 -18.50 12.36
C ALA A 62 -3.59 -18.60 13.51
N VAL A 63 -3.87 -17.49 14.20
CA VAL A 63 -4.83 -17.46 15.32
C VAL A 63 -6.22 -17.86 14.85
N ASP A 64 -6.69 -17.27 13.74
CA ASP A 64 -8.00 -17.56 13.16
C ASP A 64 -8.08 -19.02 12.65
N TYR A 65 -7.02 -19.54 12.02
CA TYR A 65 -6.97 -20.91 11.50
C TYR A 65 -7.01 -21.97 12.60
N TYR A 66 -6.24 -21.79 13.67
CA TYR A 66 -6.17 -22.75 14.78
C TYR A 66 -7.25 -22.53 15.85
N GLY A 67 -8.03 -21.44 15.76
CA GLY A 67 -9.16 -21.18 16.65
C GLY A 67 -8.76 -20.70 18.05
N TYR A 68 -7.61 -20.03 18.17
CA TYR A 68 -7.21 -19.40 19.43
C TYR A 68 -7.81 -17.99 19.56
N SER A 69 -7.88 -17.50 20.79
CA SER A 69 -8.23 -16.11 21.10
C SER A 69 -7.15 -15.54 22.02
N TYR A 70 -6.76 -14.30 21.78
CA TYR A 70 -5.90 -13.50 22.65
C TYR A 70 -6.68 -12.95 23.84
#